data_AF-A0AAP0PZG5-F1
#
_entry.id   AF-A0AAP0PZG5-F1
#
_cell.length_a   1.000
_cell.length_b   1.000
_cell.length_c   1.000
_cell.angle_alpha   90.00
_cell.angle_beta   90.00
_cell.angle_gamma   90.00
#
_symmetry.space_group_name_H-M   'P 1'
#
loop_
_entity.id
_entity.type
_entity.pdbx_description
1 polymer ?
#
loop_
_entity_poly.entity_id
_entity_poly.type
_entity_poly.pdbx_seq_one_letter_code
_entity_poly.pdbx_strand_id
1 'polypeptide(L)'
;MHPPLTLHRHPMCAEIIEEFQKCHMDHPIAKYFNACTDLKIKLDRCFREEKALKRKANFEKSKEFKERLQAYRKETAEGSA
;
A
#
# COMPACT_ATOMS: atom_id res chain seq x y z
N MET A 1 -8.00 -6.19 14.50
CA MET A 1 -6.62 -5.83 14.16
C MET A 1 -6.61 -5.14 12.80
N HIS A 2 -6.34 -3.83 12.73
CA HIS A 2 -6.04 -3.12 11.48
C HIS A 2 -4.52 -2.89 11.39
N PRO A 3 -3.91 -2.82 10.20
CA PRO A 3 -2.50 -2.46 10.08
C PRO A 3 -2.24 -1.04 10.62
N PRO A 4 -0.99 -0.72 11.02
CA PRO A 4 -0.66 0.57 11.61
C PRO A 4 -1.02 1.72 10.64
N LEU A 5 -1.78 2.69 11.16
CA LEU A 5 -2.32 3.85 10.44
C LEU A 5 -1.22 4.91 10.18
N THR A 6 -0.14 4.51 9.52
CA THR A 6 0.93 5.45 9.17
C THR A 6 0.50 6.24 7.95
N LEU A 7 -0.09 7.43 8.16
CA LEU A 7 -0.63 8.32 7.13
C LEU A 7 0.35 8.55 5.97
N HIS A 8 1.64 8.74 6.29
CA HIS A 8 2.70 8.95 5.31
C HIS A 8 2.93 7.75 4.35
N ARG A 9 2.51 6.53 4.72
CA ARG A 9 2.65 5.34 3.88
C ARG A 9 1.43 5.07 3.00
N HIS A 10 0.30 5.72 3.28
CA HIS A 10 -0.98 5.44 2.66
C HIS A 10 -1.65 6.71 2.09
N PRO A 11 -1.00 7.41 1.14
CA PRO A 11 -1.51 8.67 0.61
C PRO A 11 -2.89 8.54 -0.05
N MET A 12 -3.23 7.38 -0.63
CA MET A 12 -4.54 7.17 -1.26
C MET A 12 -5.68 6.93 -0.24
N CYS A 13 -5.34 6.62 1.00
CA CYS A 13 -6.32 6.32 2.04
C CYS A 13 -6.36 7.41 3.12
N ALA A 14 -5.71 8.55 2.90
CA ALA A 14 -5.54 9.59 3.92
C ALA A 14 -6.87 10.08 4.49
N GLU A 15 -7.85 10.39 3.62
CA GLU A 15 -9.17 10.87 4.03
C GLU A 15 -9.91 9.85 4.92
N ILE A 16 -9.90 8.57 4.53
CA ILE A 16 -10.55 7.48 5.29
C ILE A 16 -9.85 7.26 6.63
N ILE A 17 -8.53 7.43 6.69
CA ILE A 17 -7.76 7.37 7.94
C ILE A 17 -8.17 8.50 8.88
N GLU A 18 -8.31 9.72 8.36
CA GLU A 18 -8.74 10.88 9.16
C GLU A 18 -10.15 10.68 9.72
N GLU A 19 -11.10 10.22 8.90
CA GLU A 19 -12.46 9.90 9.36
C GLU A 19 -12.45 8.79 10.43
N PHE A 20 -11.65 7.74 10.23
CA PHE A 20 -11.51 6.65 11.19
C PHE A 20 -10.88 7.11 12.51
N GLN A 21 -9.86 7.97 12.45
CA GLN A 21 -9.24 8.57 13.63
C GLN A 21 -10.22 9.49 14.36
N LYS A 22 -11.00 10.31 13.64
CA LYS A 22 -12.04 11.16 14.21
C LYS A 22 -13.10 10.33 14.93
N CYS A 23 -13.54 9.22 14.35
CA CYS A 23 -14.47 8.29 14.98
C CYS A 23 -13.91 7.71 16.29
N HIS A 24 -12.62 7.36 16.34
CA HIS A 24 -11.96 6.90 17.55
C HIS A 24 -11.78 7.98 18.63
N MET A 25 -11.65 9.24 18.23
CA MET A 25 -11.55 10.38 19.16
C MET A 25 -12.92 10.75 19.75
N ASP A 26 -13.98 10.74 18.94
CA ASP A 26 -15.35 11.04 19.37
C ASP A 26 -15.95 9.94 20.26
N HIS A 27 -15.52 8.69 20.03
CA HIS A 27 -16.01 7.52 20.74
C HIS A 27 -14.91 6.81 21.55
N PRO A 28 -14.33 7.45 22.58
CA PRO A 28 -13.21 6.89 23.33
C PRO A 28 -13.57 5.60 24.08
N ILE A 29 -14.83 5.46 24.49
CA ILE A 29 -15.40 4.29 25.21
C ILE A 29 -16.08 3.32 24.23
N ALA A 30 -16.64 3.83 23.12
CA ALA A 30 -17.34 3.05 22.11
C ALA A 30 -16.42 2.43 21.03
N LYS A 31 -15.10 2.40 21.25
CA LYS A 31 -14.12 1.59 20.50
C LYS A 31 -14.52 0.10 20.40
N TYR A 32 -15.43 -0.35 21.27
CA TYR A 32 -15.95 -1.71 21.37
C TYR A 32 -17.38 -1.90 20.80
N PHE A 33 -18.08 -0.84 20.41
CA PHE A 33 -19.52 -0.87 20.06
C PHE A 33 -19.83 -0.84 18.55
N ASN A 34 -18.93 -1.34 17.70
CA ASN A 34 -19.09 -1.35 16.24
C ASN A 34 -19.35 0.02 15.57
N ALA A 35 -19.31 1.13 16.31
CA ALA A 35 -19.62 2.47 15.80
C ALA A 35 -18.70 2.88 14.63
N CYS A 36 -17.44 2.45 14.68
CA CYS A 36 -16.45 2.73 13.63
C CYS A 36 -16.22 1.54 12.68
N THR A 37 -17.07 0.51 12.71
CA THR A 37 -16.86 -0.72 11.92
C THR A 37 -17.01 -0.48 10.41
N ASP A 38 -17.95 0.38 9.98
CA ASP A 38 -18.09 0.74 8.57
C ASP A 38 -16.83 1.45 8.03
N LEU A 39 -16.34 2.46 8.77
CA LEU A 39 -15.11 3.17 8.44
C LEU A 39 -13.90 2.24 8.40
N LYS A 40 -13.84 1.27 9.32
CA LYS A 40 -12.80 0.23 9.30
C LYS A 40 -12.87 -0.63 8.04
N ILE A 41 -14.06 -1.06 7.60
CA ILE A 41 -14.21 -1.86 6.39
C ILE A 41 -13.75 -1.08 5.15
N LYS A 42 -14.13 0.20 5.06
CA LYS A 42 -13.68 1.10 3.99
C LYS A 42 -12.16 1.26 4.00
N LEU A 43 -11.57 1.44 5.17
CA LEU A 43 -10.13 1.57 5.36
C LEU A 43 -9.39 0.30 4.92
N ASP A 44 -9.83 -0.88 5.37
CA ASP A 44 -9.26 -2.18 4.99
C ASP A 44 -9.33 -2.40 3.48
N ARG A 45 -10.45 -2.03 2.86
CA ARG A 45 -10.62 -2.08 1.40
C ARG A 45 -9.62 -1.16 0.70
N CYS A 46 -9.51 0.09 1.12
CA CYS A 46 -8.56 1.03 0.54
C CYS A 46 -7.10 0.53 0.64
N PHE A 47 -6.69 -0.02 1.79
CA PHE A 47 -5.36 -0.59 1.95
C PHE A 47 -5.09 -1.79 1.04
N ARG A 48 -6.09 -2.62 0.77
CA ARG A 48 -5.95 -3.73 -0.19
C ARG A 48 -5.77 -3.22 -1.61
N GLU A 49 -6.54 -2.21 -2.01
CA GLU A 49 -6.45 -1.59 -3.34
C GLU A 49 -5.09 -0.90 -3.53
N GLU A 50 -4.65 -0.11 -2.55
CA GLU A 50 -3.34 0.53 -2.58
C GLU A 50 -2.20 -0.49 -2.67
N LYS A 51 -2.29 -1.57 -1.87
CA LYS A 51 -1.29 -2.65 -1.91
C LYS A 51 -1.26 -3.33 -3.27
N ALA A 52 -2.42 -3.54 -3.90
CA ALA A 52 -2.50 -4.13 -5.24
C ALA A 52 -1.84 -3.23 -6.30
N LEU A 53 -2.11 -1.91 -6.26
CA LEU A 53 -1.51 -0.94 -7.17
C LEU A 53 0.01 -0.87 -7.01
N LYS A 54 0.51 -0.76 -5.77
CA LYS A 54 1.95 -0.77 -5.47
C LYS A 54 2.61 -2.08 -5.92
N ARG A 55 1.95 -3.22 -5.71
CA ARG A 55 2.46 -4.53 -6.15
C ARG A 55 2.59 -4.59 -7.67
N LYS A 56 1.60 -4.09 -8.40
CA LYS A 56 1.62 -4.06 -9.87
C LYS A 56 2.78 -3.17 -10.38
N ALA A 57 2.88 -1.94 -9.87
CA ALA A 57 3.96 -1.03 -10.25
C ALA A 57 5.36 -1.58 -9.92
N ASN A 58 5.52 -2.24 -8.77
CA ASN A 58 6.79 -2.85 -8.40
C ASN A 58 7.13 -4.07 -9.27
N PHE A 59 6.12 -4.84 -9.66
CA PHE A 59 6.29 -5.96 -10.60
C PHE A 59 6.76 -5.48 -11.98
N GLU A 60 6.13 -4.42 -12.51
CA GLU A 60 6.53 -3.80 -13.79
C GLU A 60 7.96 -3.28 -13.75
N LYS A 61 8.33 -2.51 -12.70
CA LYS A 61 9.70 -2.03 -12.50
C LYS A 61 10.70 -3.17 -12.34
N SER A 62 10.35 -4.23 -11.62
CA SER A 62 11.22 -5.39 -11.45
C SER A 62 11.41 -6.14 -12.76
N LYS A 63 10.39 -6.20 -13.62
CA LYS A 63 10.47 -6.83 -14.94
C LYS A 63 11.41 -6.03 -15.84
N GLU A 64 11.20 -4.72 -15.94
CA GLU A 64 12.05 -3.81 -16.73
C GLU A 64 13.53 -3.89 -16.28
N PHE A 65 13.77 -3.83 -14.96
CA PHE A 65 15.12 -3.93 -14.41
C PHE A 65 15.77 -5.27 -14.75
N LYS A 66 15.01 -6.38 -14.67
CA LYS A 66 15.49 -7.71 -15.02
C LYS A 66 15.84 -7.81 -16.51
N GLU A 67 15.01 -7.28 -17.39
CA GLU A 67 15.25 -7.27 -18.84
C GLU A 67 16.50 -6.44 -19.18
N ARG A 68 16.64 -5.24 -18.59
CA ARG A 68 17.83 -4.39 -18.76
C ARG A 68 19.11 -5.08 -18.27
N LEU A 69 19.05 -5.74 -17.11
CA LEU A 69 20.20 -6.46 -16.57
C LEU A 69 20.59 -7.67 -17.44
N GLN A 70 19.61 -8.36 -18.02
CA GLN A 70 19.87 -9.47 -18.94
C GLN A 70 20.49 -8.99 -20.25
N ALA A 71 20.02 -7.88 -20.82
CA ALA A 71 20.62 -7.27 -22.02
C ALA A 71 22.08 -6.88 -21.75
N TYR A 72 22.33 -6.11 -20.69
CA TYR A 72 23.67 -5.71 -20.29
C TYR A 72 24.63 -6.90 -20.12
N ARG A 73 24.17 -7.97 -19.46
CA ARG A 73 24.98 -9.19 -19.28
C ARG A 73 25.37 -9.86 -20.60
N LYS A 74 24.46 -9.90 -21.58
CA LYS A 74 24.74 -10.45 -22.91
C LYS A 74 25.78 -9.59 -23.63
N GLU A 75 25.56 -8.28 -23.68
CA GLU A 75 26.49 -7.33 -24.31
C GLU A 75 27.91 -7.43 -23.72
N THR A 76 28.03 -7.51 -22.38
CA THR A 76 29.34 -7.67 -21.74
C THR A 76 30.00 -9.03 -22.01
N ALA A 77 29.21 -10.09 -22.18
CA ALA A 77 29.74 -11.42 -22.49
C ALA A 77 30.22 -11.49 -23.95
N GLU A 78 29.52 -10.84 -24.88
CA GLU A 78 29.86 -10.77 -26.30
C GLU A 78 31.05 -9.84 -26.57
N GLY A 79 31.18 -8.72 -25.85
CA GLY A 79 32.32 -7.80 -25.99
C GLY A 79 33.61 -8.23 -25.28
N SER A 80 33.57 -9.33 -24.52
CA SER A 80 34.75 -9.91 -23.84
C SER A 80 35.36 -11.10 -24.61
N ALA A 81 34.82 -11.43 -25.79
CA ALA A 81 35.28 -12.50 -26.68
C ALA A 81 35.94 -11.93 -27.94
#